data_AF-A0A9P6T643-F1
#
_entry.id   AF-A0A9P6T643-F1
#
_cell.length_a   1.000
_cell.length_b   1.000
_cell.length_c   1.000
_cell.angle_alpha   90.00
_cell.angle_beta   90.00
_cell.angle_gamma   90.00
#
_symmetry.space_group_name_H-M   'P 1'
#
loop_
_entity.id
_entity.type
_entity.pdbx_description
1 polymer ?
#
loop_
_entity_poly.entity_id
_entity_poly.type
_entity_poly.pdbx_seq_one_letter_code
_entity_poly.pdbx_strand_id
1 'polypeptide(L)'
;MKVIHNYHQLGLEVVILLSLLAFTESWSDYENRRPSEQASPPNNIQPLPQPTSLPPAQIDSVSTEPNEILVTESCTIDALVDLGLKLLSDPLLLYVYVHAPTPSTLSKAVKVAESIKRTRAKKFGEDLQQYVVD
;
A
#
# COMPACT_ATOMS: atom_id res chain seq x y z
N MET A 1 59.43 5.99 23.00
CA MET A 1 58.71 5.36 21.86
C MET A 1 57.23 5.35 22.19
N LYS A 2 56.41 6.08 21.41
CA LYS A 2 54.95 6.18 21.62
C LYS A 2 54.28 5.34 20.53
N VAL A 3 53.69 4.21 20.92
CA VAL A 3 52.86 3.39 20.03
C VAL A 3 51.43 3.90 20.18
N ILE A 4 50.95 4.63 19.19
CA ILE A 4 49.57 5.09 19.13
C ILE A 4 48.79 3.98 18.42
N HIS A 5 47.98 3.22 19.16
CA HIS A 5 47.12 2.21 18.56
C HIS A 5 45.98 2.87 17.77
N ASN A 6 45.89 2.51 16.49
CA ASN A 6 44.79 2.86 15.58
C ASN A 6 43.51 2.09 15.95
N TYR A 7 42.82 2.48 17.02
CA TYR A 7 41.50 1.90 17.36
C TYR A 7 40.33 2.60 16.64
N HIS A 8 40.56 3.69 15.91
CA HIS A 8 39.49 4.56 15.40
C HIS A 8 38.79 4.03 14.13
N GLN A 9 39.41 3.12 13.38
CA GLN A 9 38.82 2.56 12.15
C GLN A 9 37.92 1.34 12.40
N LEU A 10 38.17 0.58 13.48
CA LEU A 10 37.41 -0.63 13.80
C LEU A 10 36.02 -0.33 14.39
N GLY A 11 35.81 0.86 14.95
CA GLY A 11 34.53 1.23 15.57
C GLY A 11 33.40 1.37 14.56
N LEU A 12 33.68 1.94 13.38
CA LEU A 12 32.65 2.14 12.35
C LEU A 12 32.17 0.82 11.76
N GLU A 13 33.09 -0.11 11.49
CA GLU A 13 32.77 -1.43 10.97
C GLU A 13 31.91 -2.22 11.96
N VAL A 14 32.25 -2.18 13.25
CA VAL A 14 31.46 -2.82 14.31
C VAL A 14 30.06 -2.20 14.41
N VAL A 15 29.93 -0.88 14.32
CA VAL A 15 28.63 -0.19 14.32
C VAL A 15 27.78 -0.58 13.09
N ILE A 16 28.40 -0.70 11.91
CA ILE A 16 27.72 -1.14 10.69
C ILE A 16 27.25 -2.60 10.83
N LEU A 17 28.10 -3.49 11.35
CA LEU A 17 27.73 -4.89 11.57
C LEU A 17 26.61 -5.05 12.60
N LEU A 18 26.67 -4.32 13.73
CA LEU A 18 25.61 -4.34 14.75
C LEU A 18 24.28 -3.78 14.24
N SER A 19 24.33 -2.70 13.46
CA SER A 19 23.11 -2.11 12.88
C SER A 19 22.47 -3.02 11.84
N LEU A 20 23.26 -3.67 10.97
CA LEU A 20 22.75 -4.66 10.02
C LEU A 20 22.20 -5.91 10.71
N LEU A 21 22.83 -6.37 11.78
CA LEU A 21 22.37 -7.53 12.55
C LEU A 21 21.01 -7.25 13.22
N ALA A 22 20.81 -6.04 13.75
CA ALA A 22 19.55 -5.63 14.36
C ALA A 22 18.37 -5.63 13.37
N PHE A 23 18.60 -5.44 12.06
CA PHE A 23 17.55 -5.54 11.04
C PHE A 23 17.13 -6.99 10.74
N THR A 24 17.92 -7.99 11.13
CA THR A 24 17.63 -9.41 10.88
C THR A 24 16.83 -10.07 11.99
N GLU A 25 16.57 -9.37 13.11
CA GLU A 25 15.74 -9.91 14.18
C GLU A 25 14.28 -9.98 13.70
N SER A 26 13.87 -11.20 13.35
CA SER A 26 12.58 -11.52 12.77
C SER A 26 11.42 -11.13 13.70
N TRP A 27 10.47 -10.37 13.16
CA TRP A 27 9.17 -10.05 13.75
C TRP A 27 8.26 -11.28 13.90
N SER A 28 8.71 -12.31 14.62
CA SER A 28 7.98 -13.57 14.76
C SER A 28 6.88 -13.55 15.84
N ASP A 29 6.68 -12.44 16.55
CA ASP A 29 5.82 -12.40 17.75
C ASP A 29 4.50 -11.60 17.61
N TYR A 30 4.11 -11.19 16.39
CA TYR A 30 2.84 -10.47 16.19
C TYR A 30 1.61 -11.37 15.95
N GLU A 31 1.79 -12.68 15.73
CA GLU A 31 0.71 -13.65 15.46
C GLU A 31 0.08 -14.25 16.74
N ASN A 32 0.08 -13.53 17.87
CA ASN A 32 -0.55 -14.05 19.11
C ASN A 32 -1.43 -13.05 19.87
N ARG A 33 -1.94 -12.02 19.20
CA ARG A 33 -3.04 -11.18 19.74
C ARG A 33 -4.17 -11.04 18.73
N ARG A 34 -4.91 -12.14 18.48
CA ARG A 34 -6.33 -12.02 18.15
C ARG A 34 -7.14 -12.03 19.45
N PRO A 35 -7.86 -10.96 19.78
CA PRO A 35 -8.97 -11.06 20.72
C PRO A 35 -10.08 -11.89 20.06
N SER A 36 -10.37 -13.04 20.65
CA SER A 36 -11.53 -13.87 20.34
C SER A 36 -12.82 -13.08 20.55
N GLU A 37 -13.60 -12.92 19.49
CA GLU A 37 -14.97 -12.41 19.52
C GLU A 37 -15.85 -13.36 20.35
N GLN A 38 -16.45 -12.86 21.44
CA GLN A 38 -17.52 -13.58 22.10
C GLN A 38 -18.55 -12.61 22.74
N ALA A 39 -19.81 -12.94 22.45
CA ALA A 39 -21.05 -12.60 23.15
C ALA A 39 -21.80 -11.30 22.76
N SER A 40 -22.86 -11.50 21.97
CA SER A 40 -24.02 -10.61 21.83
C SER A 40 -24.79 -10.44 23.15
N PRO A 41 -25.64 -9.39 23.26
CA PRO A 41 -27.02 -9.64 23.70
C PRO A 41 -28.08 -8.92 22.82
N PRO A 42 -29.36 -9.36 22.88
CA PRO A 42 -30.41 -8.95 21.97
C PRO A 42 -31.19 -7.73 22.51
N ASN A 43 -31.56 -6.77 21.66
CA ASN A 43 -32.80 -6.03 21.86
C ASN A 43 -33.31 -5.26 20.62
N ASN A 44 -34.38 -5.82 20.06
CA ASN A 44 -35.58 -5.23 19.47
C ASN A 44 -35.74 -3.68 19.49
N ILE A 45 -35.65 -3.02 18.32
CA ILE A 45 -36.38 -1.76 17.99
C ILE A 45 -36.75 -1.77 16.48
N GLN A 46 -37.99 -1.37 16.18
CA GLN A 46 -38.73 -1.33 14.90
C GLN A 46 -38.06 -0.68 13.67
N PRO A 47 -38.58 -0.93 12.44
CA PRO A 47 -37.93 -0.59 11.19
C PRO A 47 -38.16 0.87 10.77
N LEU A 48 -37.08 1.58 10.43
CA LEU A 48 -37.13 2.87 9.76
C LEU A 48 -36.78 2.68 8.28
N PRO A 49 -37.56 3.21 7.31
CA PRO A 49 -37.22 3.09 5.90
C PRO A 49 -36.11 4.10 5.58
N GLN A 50 -34.92 3.60 5.27
CA GLN A 50 -33.83 4.43 4.73
C GLN A 50 -33.43 3.92 3.35
N PRO A 51 -33.03 4.87 2.47
CA PRO A 51 -33.10 4.73 1.03
C PRO A 51 -32.11 3.70 0.52
N THR A 52 -32.49 2.99 -0.53
CA THR A 52 -31.64 2.16 -1.37
C THR A 52 -30.47 2.99 -1.90
N SER A 53 -29.42 3.11 -1.10
CA SER A 53 -28.10 3.45 -1.60
C SER A 53 -27.55 2.15 -2.18
N LEU A 54 -27.39 2.15 -3.50
CA LEU A 54 -26.65 1.12 -4.21
C LEU A 54 -25.34 0.86 -3.45
N PRO A 55 -24.98 -0.41 -3.17
CA PRO A 55 -23.68 -0.69 -2.60
C PRO A 55 -22.62 -0.09 -3.53
N PRO A 56 -21.58 0.61 -3.01
CA PRO A 56 -20.43 0.94 -3.82
C PRO A 56 -19.95 -0.38 -4.41
N ALA A 57 -19.81 -0.41 -5.74
CA ALA A 57 -19.42 -1.59 -6.49
C ALA A 57 -18.32 -2.32 -5.72
N GLN A 58 -18.66 -3.50 -5.17
CA GLN A 58 -17.68 -4.34 -4.53
C GLN A 58 -16.65 -4.64 -5.61
N ILE A 59 -15.48 -4.03 -5.46
CA ILE A 59 -14.30 -4.45 -6.19
C ILE A 59 -14.07 -5.87 -5.66
N ASP A 60 -14.53 -6.87 -6.43
CA ASP A 60 -14.30 -8.27 -6.13
C ASP A 60 -12.81 -8.40 -5.83
N SER A 61 -12.52 -8.81 -4.59
CA SER A 61 -11.18 -9.01 -4.07
C SER A 61 -10.61 -10.29 -4.66
N VAL A 62 -10.34 -10.24 -5.97
CA VAL A 62 -9.25 -11.01 -6.55
C VAL A 62 -8.03 -10.65 -5.71
N SER A 63 -7.35 -11.65 -5.17
CA SER A 63 -6.16 -11.53 -4.31
C SER A 63 -5.11 -10.60 -4.94
N THR A 64 -5.25 -9.29 -4.74
CA THR A 64 -4.33 -8.26 -5.17
C THR A 64 -3.38 -7.98 -4.03
N GLU A 65 -2.10 -7.85 -4.37
CA GLU A 65 -1.11 -7.35 -3.43
C GLU A 65 -1.59 -6.02 -2.83
N PRO A 66 -1.23 -5.67 -1.58
CA PRO A 66 -1.78 -4.48 -0.90
C PRO A 66 -1.50 -3.17 -1.64
N ASN A 67 -0.48 -3.14 -2.51
CA ASN A 67 -0.06 -1.97 -3.29
C ASN A 67 -0.50 -2.06 -4.77
N GLU A 68 -1.38 -2.99 -5.12
CA GLU A 68 -1.79 -3.27 -6.49
C GLU A 68 -3.17 -2.69 -6.82
N ILE A 69 -3.27 -2.09 -8.01
CA ILE A 69 -4.51 -1.64 -8.64
C ILE A 69 -4.76 -2.53 -9.85
N LEU A 70 -5.69 -3.46 -9.70
CA LEU A 70 -6.14 -4.31 -10.80
C LEU A 70 -7.12 -3.56 -11.70
N VAL A 71 -6.77 -3.41 -12.97
CA VAL A 71 -7.58 -2.68 -13.95
C VAL A 71 -8.47 -3.66 -14.70
N THR A 72 -9.72 -3.76 -14.26
CA THR A 72 -10.74 -4.58 -14.93
C THR A 72 -11.62 -3.73 -15.86
N GLU A 73 -12.39 -4.38 -16.72
CA GLU A 73 -13.28 -3.69 -17.67
C GLU A 73 -14.43 -2.97 -16.97
N SER A 74 -14.93 -3.52 -15.85
CA SER A 74 -16.07 -3.00 -15.09
C SER A 74 -15.77 -1.74 -14.27
N CYS A 75 -14.54 -1.54 -13.80
CA CYS A 75 -14.19 -0.40 -12.95
C CYS A 75 -14.15 0.93 -13.72
N THR A 76 -14.51 2.05 -13.11
CA THR A 76 -14.33 3.36 -13.74
C THR A 76 -12.91 3.89 -13.54
N ILE A 77 -12.41 4.74 -14.46
CA ILE A 77 -11.08 5.34 -14.36
C ILE A 77 -10.99 6.16 -13.07
N ASP A 78 -12.00 6.98 -12.78
CA ASP A 78 -12.01 7.86 -11.60
C ASP A 78 -11.92 7.06 -10.29
N ALA A 79 -12.65 5.95 -10.18
CA ALA A 79 -12.60 5.09 -8.98
C ALA A 79 -11.20 4.48 -8.77
N LEU A 80 -10.53 4.06 -9.85
CA LEU A 80 -9.17 3.52 -9.79
C LEU A 80 -8.13 4.61 -9.45
N VAL A 81 -8.35 5.83 -9.94
CA VAL A 81 -7.51 6.99 -9.60
C VAL A 81 -7.63 7.34 -8.13
N ASP A 82 -8.86 7.41 -7.60
CA ASP A 82 -9.10 7.67 -6.18
C ASP A 82 -8.48 6.59 -5.29
N LEU A 83 -8.58 5.31 -5.70
CA LEU A 83 -7.91 4.21 -5.03
C LEU A 83 -6.38 4.41 -5.00
N GLY A 84 -5.77 4.74 -6.14
CA GLY A 84 -4.32 4.95 -6.20
C GLY A 84 -3.85 6.16 -5.39
N LEU A 85 -4.62 7.25 -5.37
CA LEU A 85 -4.32 8.39 -4.51
C LEU A 85 -4.45 8.04 -3.02
N LYS A 86 -5.43 7.20 -2.66
CA LYS A 86 -5.58 6.70 -1.29
C LYS A 86 -4.39 5.83 -0.89
N LEU A 87 -3.95 4.91 -1.75
CA LEU A 87 -2.76 4.08 -1.48
C LEU A 87 -1.51 4.94 -1.29
N LEU A 88 -1.26 5.90 -2.18
CA LEU A 88 -0.13 6.84 -2.08
C LEU A 88 -0.25 7.82 -0.91
N SER A 89 -1.38 7.86 -0.19
CA SER A 89 -1.50 8.68 1.02
C SER A 89 -0.85 8.00 2.23
N ASP A 90 -0.57 6.70 2.15
CA ASP A 90 0.18 5.98 3.18
C ASP A 90 1.68 6.34 3.09
N PRO A 91 2.27 6.93 4.15
CA PRO A 91 3.69 7.31 4.14
C PRO A 91 4.65 6.11 4.10
N LEU A 92 4.20 4.90 4.41
CA LEU A 92 5.02 3.68 4.33
C LEU A 92 5.01 3.04 2.93
N LEU A 93 4.14 3.51 2.05
CA LEU A 93 3.93 2.94 0.72
C LEU A 93 4.78 3.67 -0.32
N LEU A 94 5.84 3.00 -0.78
CA LEU A 94 6.82 3.59 -1.70
C LEU A 94 6.38 3.59 -3.17
N TYR A 95 5.54 2.64 -3.56
CA TYR A 95 5.11 2.45 -4.94
C TYR A 95 3.70 1.86 -5.01
N VAL A 96 3.04 2.09 -6.13
CA VAL A 96 1.78 1.45 -6.50
C VAL A 96 1.98 0.73 -7.82
N TYR A 97 1.48 -0.50 -7.91
CA TYR A 97 1.51 -1.31 -9.12
C TYR A 97 0.16 -1.22 -9.83
N VAL A 98 0.13 -0.78 -11.09
CA VAL A 98 -1.10 -0.74 -11.89
C VAL A 98 -1.05 -1.90 -12.87
N HIS A 99 -1.89 -2.91 -12.62
CA HIS A 99 -1.89 -4.15 -13.37
C HIS A 99 -3.05 -4.21 -14.35
N ALA A 100 -2.75 -4.38 -15.63
CA ALA A 100 -3.72 -4.73 -16.66
C ALA A 100 -3.65 -6.24 -16.94
N PRO A 101 -4.61 -7.05 -16.45
CA PRO A 101 -4.59 -8.51 -16.63
C PRO A 101 -4.85 -8.93 -18.08
N THR A 102 -5.42 -8.04 -18.89
CA THR A 102 -5.74 -8.30 -20.30
C THR A 102 -5.19 -7.20 -21.20
N PRO A 103 -4.82 -7.49 -22.45
CA PRO A 103 -4.37 -6.46 -23.39
C PRO A 103 -5.46 -5.42 -23.69
N SER A 104 -6.75 -5.79 -23.56
CA SER A 104 -7.88 -4.85 -23.71
C SER A 104 -7.89 -3.75 -22.65
N THR A 105 -7.40 -4.05 -21.44
CA THR A 105 -7.40 -3.12 -20.30
C THR A 105 -6.11 -2.28 -20.21
N LEU A 106 -5.10 -2.57 -21.01
CA LEU A 106 -3.81 -1.87 -21.00
C LEU A 106 -3.95 -0.35 -21.23
N SER A 107 -4.69 0.05 -22.26
CA SER A 107 -4.90 1.48 -22.55
C SER A 107 -5.57 2.21 -21.38
N LYS A 108 -6.48 1.52 -20.67
CA LYS A 108 -7.15 2.05 -19.49
C LYS A 108 -6.19 2.16 -18.31
N ALA A 109 -5.33 1.17 -18.10
CA ALA A 109 -4.31 1.19 -17.05
C ALA A 109 -3.33 2.35 -17.22
N VAL A 110 -2.87 2.59 -18.45
CA VAL A 110 -2.00 3.75 -18.76
C VAL A 110 -2.70 5.07 -18.41
N LYS A 111 -3.97 5.23 -18.81
CA LYS A 111 -4.75 6.44 -18.46
C LYS A 111 -4.91 6.63 -16.96
N VAL A 112 -5.12 5.53 -16.21
CA VAL A 112 -5.22 5.56 -14.75
C VAL A 112 -3.88 6.01 -14.15
N ALA A 113 -2.76 5.41 -14.55
CA ALA A 113 -1.43 5.77 -14.06
C ALA A 113 -1.10 7.25 -14.33
N GLU A 114 -1.34 7.74 -15.55
CA GLU A 114 -1.13 9.15 -15.90
C GLU A 114 -2.01 10.10 -15.08
N SER A 115 -3.27 9.72 -14.86
CA SER A 115 -4.23 10.54 -14.10
C SER A 115 -3.86 10.62 -12.62
N ILE A 116 -3.39 9.52 -12.03
CA ILE A 116 -2.84 9.50 -10.67
C ILE A 116 -1.63 10.43 -10.59
N LYS A 117 -0.64 10.27 -11.49
CA LYS A 117 0.57 11.10 -11.54
C LYS A 117 0.24 12.58 -11.65
N ARG A 118 -0.64 12.95 -12.60
CA ARG A 118 -1.07 14.34 -12.81
C ARG A 118 -1.76 14.91 -11.57
N THR A 119 -2.64 14.15 -10.95
CA THR A 119 -3.39 14.61 -9.78
C THR A 119 -2.47 14.78 -8.57
N ARG A 120 -1.52 13.86 -8.38
CA ARG A 120 -0.54 13.94 -7.30
C ARG A 120 0.38 15.16 -7.46
N ALA A 121 0.94 15.36 -8.65
CA ALA A 121 1.76 16.53 -8.96
C ALA A 121 1.01 17.85 -8.72
N LYS A 122 -0.28 17.92 -9.10
CA LYS A 122 -1.10 19.11 -8.91
C LYS A 122 -1.45 19.39 -7.43
N LYS A 123 -1.79 18.36 -6.65
CA LYS A 123 -2.28 18.52 -5.27
C LYS A 123 -1.15 18.60 -4.24
N PHE A 124 -0.07 17.85 -4.45
CA PHE A 124 1.00 17.67 -3.46
C PHE A 124 2.35 18.19 -3.95
N GLY A 125 2.49 18.57 -5.22
CA GLY A 125 3.77 19.03 -5.78
C GLY A 125 4.81 17.92 -5.96
N GLU A 126 4.39 16.65 -5.89
CA GLU A 126 5.24 15.48 -5.99
C GLU A 126 5.28 14.95 -7.44
N ASP A 127 6.47 14.74 -7.99
CA ASP A 127 6.65 14.10 -9.29
C ASP A 127 6.91 12.60 -9.14
N LEU A 128 5.87 11.80 -9.39
CA LEU A 128 5.97 10.34 -9.36
C LEU A 128 6.78 9.83 -10.56
N GLN A 129 7.72 8.93 -10.29
CA GLN A 129 8.43 8.19 -11.32
C GLN A 129 7.63 6.95 -11.72
N GLN A 130 7.59 6.65 -13.02
CA GLN A 130 6.84 5.53 -13.57
C GLN A 130 7.78 4.57 -14.27
N TYR A 131 7.65 3.28 -13.97
CA TYR A 131 8.36 2.19 -14.62
C TYR A 131 7.33 1.28 -15.31
N VAL A 132 7.62 0.91 -16.55
CA VAL A 132 6.81 -0.04 -17.31
C VAL A 132 7.56 -1.36 -17.31
N VAL A 133 6.88 -2.43 -16.90
CA VAL A 133 7.42 -3.79 -16.84
C VAL A 133 6.57 -4.64 -17.79
N ASP A 134 7.24 -5.32 -18.71
CA ASP A 134 6.64 -6.23 -19.71
C ASP A 134 6.63 -7.68 -19.23
#